data_AF-A0A948TD28-F1
#
_entry.id   AF-A0A948TD28-F1
#
_cell.length_a   1.000
_cell.length_b   1.000
_cell.length_c   1.000
_cell.angle_alpha   90.00
_cell.angle_beta   90.00
_cell.angle_gamma   90.00
#
_symmetry.space_group_name_H-M   'P 1'
#
loop_
_entity.id
_entity.type
_entity.pdbx_description
1 polymer ?
#
loop_
_entity_poly.entity_id
_entity_poly.type
_entity_poly.pdbx_seq_one_letter_code
_entity_poly.pdbx_strand_id
1 'polypeptide(L)'
;MKKLFSLLLLCTAFLFMFSSCTKEDEKESTYTFIYDATTFWGEESVILFEYDKDGDKINSNSIECEKGYTKTFTAATNAEKIKVYIDDKWVQQVFPLNKGGNIEIKITGETLIGKQEP
;
A
#
# COMPACT_ATOMS: atom_id res chain seq x y z
N MET A 1 16.75 20.99 -62.02
CA MET A 1 17.20 21.00 -60.62
C MET A 1 16.47 19.90 -59.86
N LYS A 2 17.10 18.73 -59.81
CA LYS A 2 16.72 17.60 -58.97
C LYS A 2 17.12 17.96 -57.53
N LYS A 3 16.41 17.42 -56.52
CA LYS A 3 16.77 17.43 -55.09
C LYS A 3 16.15 18.49 -54.15
N LEU A 4 14.89 18.90 -54.33
CA LEU A 4 14.22 19.69 -53.26
C LEU A 4 12.85 19.20 -52.78
N PHE A 5 12.31 18.11 -53.34
CA PHE A 5 11.01 17.58 -52.90
C PHE A 5 11.08 16.41 -51.91
N SER A 6 12.28 15.87 -51.63
CA SER A 6 12.42 14.67 -50.80
C SER A 6 12.65 14.93 -49.31
N LEU A 7 12.80 16.18 -48.88
CA LEU A 7 13.18 16.51 -47.50
C LEU A 7 11.99 16.96 -46.61
N LEU A 8 10.85 17.32 -47.21
CA LEU A 8 9.69 17.81 -46.44
C LEU A 8 8.76 16.68 -45.95
N LEU A 9 8.86 15.47 -46.51
CA LEU A 9 8.01 14.34 -46.14
C LEU A 9 8.53 13.53 -44.93
N LEU A 10 9.74 13.82 -44.46
CA LEU A 10 10.38 13.07 -43.36
C LEU A 10 10.17 13.72 -41.98
N CYS A 11 9.60 14.93 -41.91
CA CYS A 11 9.43 15.66 -40.65
C CYS A 11 8.08 15.44 -39.95
N THR A 12 7.09 14.81 -40.60
CA THR A 12 5.76 14.59 -40.00
C THR A 12 5.62 13.24 -39.30
N ALA A 13 6.61 12.34 -39.43
CA ALA A 13 6.57 11.01 -38.81
C ALA A 13 7.07 10.98 -37.35
N PHE A 14 7.71 12.04 -36.85
CA PHE A 14 8.24 12.10 -35.48
C PHE A 14 7.27 12.68 -34.44
N LEU A 15 6.11 13.19 -34.85
CA LEU A 15 5.16 13.82 -33.92
C LEU A 15 4.18 12.84 -33.27
N PHE A 16 4.22 11.55 -33.60
CA PHE A 16 3.30 10.53 -33.04
C PHE A 16 3.95 9.53 -32.07
N MET A 17 5.24 9.68 -31.74
CA MET A 17 5.95 8.76 -30.82
C MET A 17 5.91 9.19 -29.34
N PHE A 18 5.18 10.25 -29.01
CA PHE A 18 4.90 10.62 -27.62
C PHE A 18 3.40 10.67 -27.34
N SER A 19 2.65 9.65 -27.80
CA SER A 19 1.65 9.10 -26.89
C SER A 19 2.39 8.16 -25.92
N SER A 20 3.37 8.73 -25.20
CA SER A 20 3.67 8.20 -23.88
C SER A 20 2.34 8.32 -23.19
N CYS A 21 1.67 7.18 -23.08
CA CYS A 21 0.60 7.00 -22.13
C CYS A 21 1.25 7.43 -20.82
N THR A 22 1.10 8.70 -20.46
CA THR A 22 1.18 9.12 -19.08
C THR A 22 0.08 8.29 -18.47
N LYS A 23 0.45 7.07 -18.05
CA LYS A 23 -0.09 6.53 -16.82
C LYS A 23 0.14 7.71 -15.90
N GLU A 24 -0.88 8.54 -15.71
CA GLU A 24 -0.91 9.43 -14.56
C GLU A 24 -0.46 8.53 -13.44
N ASP A 25 0.75 8.77 -12.91
CA ASP A 25 1.39 7.87 -11.97
C ASP A 25 0.34 7.60 -10.90
N GLU A 26 -0.27 6.40 -10.94
CA GLU A 26 -1.39 6.10 -10.06
C GLU A 26 -0.81 6.29 -8.67
N LYS A 27 -1.34 7.27 -7.94
CA LYS A 27 -0.77 7.62 -6.64
C LYS A 27 -0.68 6.34 -5.82
N GLU A 28 0.49 6.11 -5.24
CA GLU A 28 0.70 4.95 -4.40
C GLU A 28 -0.24 5.04 -3.19
N SER A 29 -0.89 3.93 -2.87
CA SER A 29 -1.64 3.80 -1.61
C SER A 29 -0.68 3.61 -0.45
N THR A 30 -0.97 4.26 0.66
CA THR A 30 -0.18 4.11 1.89
C THR A 30 -1.08 3.75 3.07
N TYR A 31 -0.46 3.23 4.13
CA TYR A 31 -1.13 3.06 5.40
C TYR A 31 -0.18 3.41 6.55
N THR A 32 -0.70 4.12 7.55
CA THR A 32 0.01 4.48 8.78
C THR A 32 -0.46 3.59 9.91
N PHE A 33 0.45 2.77 10.43
CA PHE A 33 0.23 1.98 11.63
C PHE A 33 0.55 2.81 12.88
N ILE A 34 -0.35 2.79 13.86
CA ILE A 34 -0.23 3.52 15.13
C ILE A 34 -0.54 2.54 16.27
N TYR A 35 0.41 2.34 17.17
CA TYR A 35 0.23 1.50 18.35
C TYR A 35 0.06 2.38 19.60
N ASP A 36 -1.15 2.43 20.16
CA ASP A 36 -1.52 3.22 21.34
C ASP A 36 -2.07 2.34 22.48
N ALA A 37 -1.96 1.02 22.35
CA ALA A 37 -2.27 0.08 23.42
C ALA A 37 -1.12 0.04 24.43
N THR A 38 -1.45 -0.13 25.71
CA THR A 38 -0.44 -0.30 26.77
C THR A 38 0.25 -1.64 26.60
N THR A 39 1.58 -1.64 26.48
CA THR A 39 2.40 -2.85 26.57
C THR A 39 2.77 -3.12 28.02
N PHE A 40 2.70 -4.38 28.46
CA PHE A 40 3.02 -4.76 29.85
C PHE A 40 4.41 -5.38 30.00
N TRP A 41 4.93 -6.04 28.96
CA TRP A 41 6.12 -6.89 29.07
C TRP A 41 7.20 -6.61 28.03
N GLY A 42 7.14 -5.48 27.31
CA GLY A 42 8.15 -5.08 26.32
C GLY A 42 7.53 -4.67 24.99
N GLU A 43 8.24 -4.95 23.90
CA GLU A 43 7.77 -4.79 22.53
C GLU A 43 6.80 -5.93 22.17
N GLU A 44 5.81 -5.61 21.33
CA GLU A 44 4.84 -6.54 20.77
C GLU A 44 5.15 -6.75 19.29
N SER A 45 5.06 -8.00 18.84
CA SER A 45 5.34 -8.37 17.47
C SER A 45 4.08 -8.21 16.62
N VAL A 46 4.13 -7.34 15.62
CA VAL A 46 3.01 -7.05 14.74
C VAL A 46 3.34 -7.41 13.30
N ILE A 47 2.41 -8.08 12.63
CA ILE A 47 2.45 -8.35 11.20
C ILE A 47 1.25 -7.69 10.53
N LEU A 48 1.53 -6.84 9.55
CA LEU A 48 0.57 -6.16 8.69
C LEU A 48 0.52 -6.90 7.36
N PHE A 49 -0.52 -7.73 7.17
CA PHE A 49 -0.71 -8.51 5.96
C PHE A 49 -1.53 -7.73 4.94
N GLU A 50 -1.01 -7.61 3.72
CA GLU A 50 -1.69 -7.02 2.59
C GLU A 50 -2.41 -8.13 1.80
N TYR A 51 -3.68 -7.88 1.48
CA TYR A 51 -4.48 -8.79 0.67
C TYR A 51 -4.98 -8.11 -0.59
N ASP A 52 -5.09 -8.87 -1.66
CA ASP A 52 -5.76 -8.43 -2.87
C ASP A 52 -7.28 -8.64 -2.81
N LYS A 53 -7.94 -8.35 -3.95
CA LYS A 53 -9.38 -8.49 -4.15
C LYS A 53 -9.90 -9.92 -4.03
N ASP A 54 -9.05 -10.90 -4.36
CA ASP A 54 -9.42 -12.32 -4.37
C ASP A 54 -9.29 -12.94 -2.97
N GLY A 55 -8.66 -12.20 -2.05
CA GLY A 55 -8.47 -12.60 -0.66
C GLY A 55 -7.15 -13.30 -0.44
N ASP A 56 -6.22 -13.22 -1.39
CA ASP A 56 -4.89 -13.79 -1.26
C ASP A 56 -3.97 -12.85 -0.48
N LYS A 57 -3.13 -13.42 0.39
CA LYS A 57 -2.03 -12.70 1.06
C LYS A 57 -0.95 -12.43 0.00
N ILE A 58 -0.71 -11.16 -0.32
CA ILE A 58 0.23 -10.78 -1.38
C ILE A 58 1.52 -10.14 -0.85
N ASN A 59 1.49 -9.59 0.38
CA ASN A 59 2.65 -9.00 1.03
C ASN A 59 2.47 -8.97 2.56
N SER A 60 3.56 -8.73 3.30
CA SER A 60 3.52 -8.53 4.75
C SER A 60 4.64 -7.63 5.25
N ASN A 61 4.33 -6.79 6.23
CA ASN A 61 5.32 -6.00 6.97
C ASN A 61 5.34 -6.44 8.45
N SER A 62 6.50 -6.85 8.95
CA SER A 62 6.72 -7.20 10.36
C SER A 62 7.40 -6.05 11.11
N ILE A 63 6.90 -5.76 12.30
CA ILE A 63 7.43 -4.72 13.20
C ILE A 63 7.41 -5.22 14.64
N GLU A 64 8.40 -4.82 15.42
CA GLU A 64 8.34 -4.85 16.88
C GLU A 64 7.96 -3.44 17.34
N CYS A 65 7.00 -3.31 18.25
CA CYS A 65 6.48 -2.00 18.63
C CYS A 65 6.06 -1.90 20.10
N GLU A 66 6.10 -0.69 20.64
CA GLU A 66 5.56 -0.35 21.95
C GLU A 66 4.59 0.84 21.84
N LYS A 67 3.96 1.20 22.97
CA LYS A 67 3.02 2.34 23.01
C LYS A 67 3.67 3.61 22.47
N GLY A 68 3.01 4.26 21.52
CA GLY A 68 3.47 5.46 20.84
C GLY A 68 4.14 5.18 19.48
N TYR A 69 4.36 3.91 19.12
CA TYR A 69 4.92 3.57 17.82
C TYR A 69 4.04 4.07 16.67
N THR A 70 4.66 4.69 15.67
CA THR A 70 3.99 5.12 14.43
C THR A 70 4.90 4.89 13.23
N LYS A 71 4.37 4.27 12.18
CA LYS A 71 5.10 4.07 10.92
C LYS A 71 4.16 4.01 9.73
N THR A 72 4.55 4.67 8.64
CA THR A 72 3.85 4.64 7.36
C THR A 72 4.54 3.68 6.39
N PHE A 73 3.73 2.94 5.63
CA PHE A 73 4.16 2.00 4.61
C PHE A 73 3.49 2.33 3.27
N THR A 74 4.21 2.08 2.19
CA THR A 74 3.64 2.02 0.84
C THR A 74 3.06 0.62 0.62
N ALA A 75 1.80 0.54 0.22
CA ALA A 75 1.15 -0.73 -0.09
C ALA A 75 1.55 -1.25 -1.48
N ALA A 76 1.51 -2.57 -1.67
CA ALA A 76 1.63 -3.18 -2.99
C ALA A 76 0.51 -2.69 -3.91
N THR A 77 0.82 -2.54 -5.21
CA THR A 77 -0.08 -1.94 -6.21
C THR A 77 -1.46 -2.62 -6.30
N ASN A 78 -1.54 -3.92 -6.02
CA ASN A 78 -2.78 -4.71 -6.05
C ASN A 78 -3.36 -4.99 -4.65
N ALA A 79 -2.83 -4.38 -3.59
CA ALA A 79 -3.39 -4.51 -2.25
C ALA A 79 -4.71 -3.73 -2.14
N GLU A 80 -5.73 -4.36 -1.56
CA GLU A 80 -7.04 -3.76 -1.30
C GLU A 80 -7.36 -3.63 0.18
N LYS A 81 -6.71 -4.40 1.05
CA LYS A 81 -6.95 -4.34 2.49
C LYS A 81 -5.75 -4.82 3.30
N ILE A 82 -5.67 -4.34 4.55
CA ILE A 82 -4.73 -4.78 5.56
C ILE A 82 -5.47 -5.59 6.64
N LYS A 83 -4.88 -6.71 7.07
CA LYS A 83 -5.24 -7.38 8.32
C LYS A 83 -4.03 -7.39 9.25
N VAL A 84 -4.27 -7.23 10.54
CA VAL A 84 -3.22 -7.07 11.54
C VAL A 84 -3.18 -8.30 12.45
N TYR A 85 -1.98 -8.84 12.64
CA TYR A 85 -1.69 -9.91 13.57
C TYR A 85 -0.73 -9.41 14.64
N ILE A 86 -1.02 -9.64 15.91
CA ILE A 86 -0.26 -9.16 17.07
C ILE A 86 0.05 -10.36 17.96
N ASP A 87 1.33 -10.70 18.09
CA ASP A 87 1.94 -11.85 18.78
C ASP A 87 1.40 -13.24 18.40
N ASP A 88 0.12 -13.48 18.63
CA ASP A 88 -0.58 -14.71 18.34
C ASP A 88 -2.08 -14.53 18.01
N LYS A 89 -2.55 -13.27 17.91
CA LYS A 89 -3.96 -12.91 17.74
C LYS A 89 -4.16 -11.98 16.55
N TRP A 90 -5.32 -12.11 15.93
CA TRP A 90 -5.80 -11.22 14.89
C TRP A 90 -6.58 -10.05 15.47
N VAL A 91 -6.25 -8.85 15.04
CA VAL A 91 -7.18 -7.72 15.15
C VAL A 91 -8.40 -8.06 14.32
N GLN A 92 -9.59 -8.02 14.93
CA GLN A 92 -10.82 -8.49 14.30
C GLN A 92 -11.40 -7.49 13.29
N GLN A 93 -10.81 -6.29 13.19
CA GLN A 93 -11.14 -5.30 12.17
C GLN A 93 -10.26 -5.49 10.93
N VAL A 94 -10.89 -5.46 9.76
CA VAL A 94 -10.21 -5.40 8.45
C VAL A 94 -10.13 -3.94 8.01
N PHE A 95 -9.00 -3.54 7.43
CA PHE A 95 -8.73 -2.15 7.06
C PHE A 95 -8.64 -2.01 5.53
N PRO A 96 -9.71 -1.56 4.83
CA PRO A 96 -9.68 -1.35 3.38
C PRO A 96 -8.73 -0.20 3.01
N LEU A 97 -7.92 -0.40 1.99
CA LEU A 97 -7.03 0.62 1.45
C LEU A 97 -7.79 1.56 0.51
N ASN A 98 -7.42 2.83 0.54
CA ASN A 98 -7.89 3.83 -0.41
C ASN A 98 -6.86 3.95 -1.55
N LYS A 99 -7.26 3.70 -2.80
CA LYS A 99 -6.39 3.87 -3.97
C LYS A 99 -5.84 5.30 -4.03
N GLY A 100 -4.51 5.44 -4.00
CA GLY A 100 -3.83 6.74 -3.98
C GLY A 100 -4.05 7.62 -2.75
N GLY A 101 -4.60 7.05 -1.68
CA GLY A 101 -4.78 7.70 -0.38
C GLY A 101 -3.99 7.02 0.73
N ASN A 102 -4.09 7.60 1.92
CA ASN A 102 -3.58 7.03 3.16
C ASN A 102 -4.74 6.60 4.07
N ILE A 103 -4.57 5.47 4.76
CA ILE A 103 -5.44 5.09 5.88
C ILE A 103 -4.64 5.05 7.19
N GLU A 104 -5.33 5.20 8.32
CA GLU A 104 -4.74 4.98 9.64
C GLU A 104 -5.24 3.65 10.22
N ILE A 105 -4.30 2.85 10.70
CA ILE A 105 -4.54 1.59 11.39
C ILE A 105 -4.12 1.82 12.84
N LYS A 106 -5.08 2.22 13.68
CA LYS A 106 -4.83 2.53 15.08
C LYS A 106 -5.21 1.36 15.99
N ILE A 107 -4.23 0.85 16.74
CA ILE A 107 -4.42 -0.17 17.78
C ILE A 107 -4.50 0.54 19.13
N THR A 108 -5.57 0.32 19.88
CA THR A 108 -5.79 0.88 21.22
C THR A 108 -6.08 -0.23 22.22
N GLY A 109 -6.18 0.11 23.50
CA GLY A 109 -6.62 -0.84 24.53
C GLY A 109 -8.05 -1.38 24.35
N GLU A 110 -8.83 -0.81 23.43
CA GLU A 110 -10.20 -1.23 23.11
C GLU A 110 -10.26 -2.07 21.83
N THR A 111 -9.15 -2.22 21.10
CA THR A 111 -9.11 -3.00 19.86
C THR A 111 -9.43 -4.45 20.15
N LEU A 112 -10.47 -4.97 19.49
CA LEU A 112 -10.84 -6.37 19.60
C LEU A 112 -9.82 -7.26 18.90
N ILE A 113 -9.26 -8.21 19.65
CA ILE A 113 -8.32 -9.22 19.16
C ILE A 113 -8.86 -10.63 19.42
N GLY A 114 -8.58 -11.57 18.53
CA GLY A 114 -9.11 -12.93 18.58
C GLY A 114 -8.22 -13.94 17.85
N LYS A 115 -8.49 -15.24 18.03
CA LYS A 115 -7.69 -16.31 17.42
C LYS A 115 -7.96 -16.54 15.93
N GLN A 116 -9.15 -16.14 15.47
CA GLN A 116 -9.57 -16.36 14.09
C GLN A 116 -9.18 -15.16 13.23
N GLU A 117 -8.68 -15.44 12.03
CA GLU A 117 -8.44 -14.40 11.02
C GLU A 117 -9.81 -13.84 10.57
N PRO A 118 -10.03 -12.51 10.63
CA PRO A 118 -11.29 -11.89 10.23
C PRO A 118 -11.46 -11.78 8.71
#